data_AF-A0A9J5Z9Z9-F1
#
_entry.id   AF-A0A9J5Z9Z9-F1
#
_cell.length_a   1.000
_cell.length_b   1.000
_cell.length_c   1.000
_cell.angle_alpha   90.00
_cell.angle_beta   90.00
_cell.angle_gamma   90.00
#
_symmetry.space_group_name_H-M   'P 1'
#
loop_
_entity.id
_entity.type
_entity.pdbx_description
1 polymer ?
#
loop_
_entity_poly.entity_id
_entity_poly.type
_entity_poly.pdbx_seq_one_letter_code
_entity_poly.pdbx_strand_id
1 'polypeptide(L)'
;PERNNDGGLKKSDGGLSLFCQSEKTLGASKQRDLEANELEQAHIYILKNCDEVLPFLEEFAQIHVDSTQHLSYDEWNKQFIEWFQDKVAQLHKEDDSRIMENLL
;
A
#
# COMPACT_ATOMS: atom_id res chain seq x y z
N PRO A 1 27.68 66.92 -18.13
CA PRO A 1 26.26 67.08 -17.76
C PRO A 1 25.62 65.73 -17.46
N GLU A 2 25.28 65.51 -16.18
CA GLU A 2 23.99 64.98 -15.69
C GLU A 2 22.97 64.52 -16.76
N ARG A 3 22.24 63.39 -16.63
CA ARG A 3 21.84 62.60 -15.46
C ARG A 3 21.39 61.20 -15.88
N ASN A 4 21.56 60.26 -14.94
CA ASN A 4 20.77 59.06 -14.76
C ASN A 4 19.28 59.36 -15.01
N ASN A 5 18.73 58.85 -16.11
CA ASN A 5 17.29 58.68 -16.25
C ASN A 5 16.98 57.27 -15.75
N ASP A 6 16.63 57.16 -14.47
CA ASP A 6 15.92 56.01 -13.89
C ASP A 6 14.52 55.99 -14.50
N GLY A 7 14.45 55.64 -15.78
CA GLY A 7 13.25 55.57 -16.57
C GLY A 7 12.25 54.65 -15.91
N GLY A 8 11.40 55.26 -15.07
CA GLY A 8 10.17 54.78 -14.48
C GLY A 8 10.17 53.33 -14.06
N LEU A 9 10.15 53.10 -12.75
CA LEU A 9 9.68 51.86 -12.14
C LEU A 9 8.26 51.55 -12.64
N LYS A 10 8.14 50.94 -13.82
CA LYS A 10 7.02 50.08 -14.12
C LYS A 10 7.30 48.84 -13.31
N LYS A 11 6.61 48.72 -12.17
CA LYS A 11 6.40 47.45 -11.50
C LYS A 11 5.56 46.58 -12.45
N SER A 12 6.17 46.13 -13.55
CA SER A 12 5.74 44.87 -14.15
C SER A 12 6.36 43.82 -13.24
N ASP A 13 5.56 43.36 -12.29
CA ASP A 13 5.59 41.99 -11.81
C ASP A 13 6.07 41.08 -12.92
N GLY A 14 7.37 40.74 -12.89
CA GLY A 14 8.09 40.03 -13.94
C GLY A 14 7.68 38.56 -14.09
N GLY A 15 6.39 38.28 -14.06
CA GLY A 15 5.81 36.98 -14.38
C GLY A 15 5.09 37.06 -15.73
N LEU A 16 5.40 36.15 -16.64
CA LEU A 16 4.54 35.91 -17.80
C LEU A 16 3.14 35.53 -17.27
N SER A 17 2.08 36.17 -17.79
CA SER A 17 0.68 35.86 -17.43
C SER A 17 0.32 34.38 -17.63
N LEU A 18 1.11 33.64 -18.40
CA LEU A 18 1.02 32.19 -18.56
C LEU A 18 1.15 31.45 -17.22
N PHE A 19 1.93 31.98 -16.27
CA PHE A 19 2.11 31.39 -14.92
C PHE A 19 1.09 31.91 -13.90
N CYS A 20 0.21 32.85 -14.28
CA CYS A 20 -0.83 33.37 -13.39
C CYS A 20 -2.08 32.48 -13.39
N GLN A 21 -2.12 31.46 -14.23
CA GLN A 21 -3.10 30.40 -14.12
C GLN A 21 -2.69 29.52 -12.93
N SER A 22 -3.40 29.67 -11.82
CA SER A 22 -3.61 28.55 -10.92
C SER A 22 -4.37 27.50 -11.74
N GLU A 23 -3.62 26.72 -12.51
CA GLU A 23 -4.08 25.45 -13.02
C GLU A 23 -4.46 24.66 -11.77
N LYS A 24 -5.75 24.75 -11.41
CA LYS A 24 -6.37 23.75 -10.55
C LYS A 24 -6.02 22.43 -11.22
N THR A 25 -5.14 21.65 -10.61
CA THR A 25 -4.81 20.32 -11.11
C THR A 25 -6.13 19.57 -11.25
N LEU A 26 -6.62 19.46 -12.48
CA LEU A 26 -7.88 18.82 -12.81
C LEU A 26 -7.62 17.32 -12.68
N GLY A 27 -7.63 16.82 -11.46
CA GLY A 27 -7.14 15.45 -11.21
C GLY A 27 -6.76 15.13 -9.77
N ALA A 28 -7.02 15.98 -8.78
CA ALA A 28 -7.00 15.52 -7.40
C ALA A 28 -8.20 14.59 -7.19
N SER A 29 -8.05 13.31 -7.55
CA SER A 29 -8.94 12.26 -7.03
C SER A 29 -9.00 12.48 -5.53
N LYS A 30 -10.20 12.72 -4.99
CA LYS A 30 -10.36 12.86 -3.54
C LYS A 30 -9.79 11.60 -2.92
N GLN A 31 -8.65 11.73 -2.24
CA GLN A 31 -8.17 10.66 -1.38
C GLN A 31 -9.27 10.44 -0.36
N ARG A 32 -9.82 9.24 -0.36
CA ARG A 32 -10.75 8.78 0.67
C ARG A 32 -10.11 7.56 1.31
N ASP A 33 -10.38 7.42 2.60
CA ASP A 33 -10.03 6.20 3.29
C ASP A 33 -10.92 5.06 2.77
N LEU A 34 -10.35 3.86 2.73
CA LEU A 34 -11.11 2.65 2.45
C LEU A 34 -11.93 2.30 3.69
N GLU A 35 -13.19 1.92 3.47
CA GLU A 35 -13.96 1.31 4.54
C GLU A 35 -13.36 -0.05 4.92
N ALA A 36 -13.59 -0.52 6.15
CA ALA A 36 -13.01 -1.77 6.65
C ALA A 36 -13.27 -2.96 5.71
N ASN A 37 -14.50 -3.07 5.17
CA ASN A 37 -14.85 -4.10 4.21
C ASN A 37 -14.08 -3.97 2.88
N GLU A 38 -13.89 -2.75 2.38
CA GLU A 38 -13.14 -2.53 1.13
C GLU A 38 -11.66 -2.89 1.30
N LEU A 39 -11.09 -2.55 2.47
CA LEU A 39 -9.72 -2.89 2.82
C LEU A 39 -9.55 -4.42 2.95
N GLU A 40 -10.50 -5.10 3.59
CA GLU A 40 -10.51 -6.56 3.71
C GLU A 40 -10.55 -7.26 2.35
N GLN A 41 -11.45 -6.81 1.46
CA GLN A 41 -11.53 -7.33 0.09
C GLN A 41 -10.24 -7.08 -0.70
N ALA A 42 -9.62 -5.91 -0.55
CA ALA A 42 -8.35 -5.60 -1.19
C ALA A 42 -7.23 -6.53 -0.70
N HIS A 43 -7.15 -6.79 0.61
CA HIS A 43 -6.17 -7.72 1.18
C HIS A 43 -6.36 -9.15 0.65
N ILE A 44 -7.60 -9.65 0.64
CA ILE A 44 -7.92 -10.98 0.08
C ILE A 44 -7.51 -11.06 -1.39
N TYR A 45 -7.81 -10.01 -2.16
CA TYR A 45 -7.47 -9.96 -3.57
C TYR A 45 -5.96 -10.02 -3.80
N ILE A 46 -5.18 -9.24 -3.05
CA ILE A 46 -3.71 -9.26 -3.15
C ILE A 46 -3.17 -10.66 -2.87
N LEU A 47 -3.60 -11.28 -1.76
CA LEU A 47 -3.13 -12.63 -1.39
C LEU A 47 -3.43 -13.68 -2.46
N LYS A 48 -4.60 -13.60 -3.11
CA LYS A 48 -5.00 -14.56 -4.15
C LYS A 48 -4.27 -14.40 -5.47
N ASN A 49 -3.76 -13.21 -5.77
CA ASN A 49 -3.03 -12.91 -7.00
C ASN A 49 -1.51 -12.91 -6.80
N CYS A 50 -1.04 -13.28 -5.61
CA CYS A 50 0.37 -13.32 -5.26
C CYS A 50 0.89 -14.76 -5.42
N ASP A 51 1.81 -14.97 -6.34
CA ASP A 51 2.37 -16.31 -6.61
C ASP A 51 3.13 -16.85 -5.40
N GLU A 52 3.75 -15.97 -4.61
CA GLU A 52 4.46 -16.29 -3.37
C GLU A 52 3.55 -16.84 -2.28
N VAL A 53 2.23 -16.60 -2.36
CA VAL A 53 1.25 -17.08 -1.38
C VAL A 53 0.73 -18.47 -1.74
N LEU A 54 0.91 -18.93 -2.99
CA LEU A 54 0.46 -20.25 -3.45
C LEU A 54 0.94 -21.42 -2.58
N PRO A 55 2.23 -21.49 -2.17
CA PRO A 55 2.70 -22.58 -1.31
C PRO A 55 1.98 -22.64 0.04
N PHE A 56 1.60 -21.47 0.58
CA PHE A 56 0.91 -21.36 1.86
C PHE A 56 -0.57 -21.73 1.74
N LEU A 57 -1.21 -21.45 0.60
CA LEU A 57 -2.58 -21.91 0.31
C LEU A 57 -2.64 -23.43 0.25
N GLU A 58 -1.63 -24.07 -0.38
CA GLU A 58 -1.52 -25.53 -0.43
C GLU A 58 -1.24 -26.14 0.95
N GLU A 59 -0.31 -25.55 1.71
CA GLU A 59 0.00 -26.00 3.08
C GLU A 59 -1.24 -25.92 3.98
N PHE A 60 -1.96 -24.79 3.94
CA PHE A 60 -3.19 -24.62 4.73
C PHE A 60 -4.27 -25.63 4.34
N ALA A 61 -4.48 -25.82 3.03
CA ALA A 61 -5.45 -26.79 2.53
C ALA A 61 -5.11 -28.22 2.98
N GLN A 62 -3.83 -28.60 3.04
CA GLN A 62 -3.38 -29.91 3.51
C GLN A 62 -3.58 -30.11 5.03
N ILE A 63 -3.25 -29.10 5.84
CA ILE A 63 -3.39 -29.18 7.31
C ILE A 63 -4.87 -29.25 7.71
N HIS A 64 -5.74 -28.61 6.94
CA HIS A 64 -7.15 -28.45 7.29
C HIS A 64 -8.14 -29.24 6.43
N VAL A 65 -7.68 -30.23 5.64
CA VAL A 65 -8.52 -31.07 4.75
C VAL A 65 -9.83 -31.53 5.40
N ASP A 66 -9.80 -31.97 6.66
CA ASP A 66 -10.99 -32.49 7.35
C ASP A 66 -11.84 -31.39 8.00
N SER A 67 -11.25 -30.24 8.34
CA SER A 67 -11.94 -29.13 9.02
C SER A 67 -12.57 -28.14 8.05
N THR A 68 -12.07 -28.05 6.81
CA THR A 68 -12.52 -27.07 5.81
C THR A 68 -13.59 -27.60 4.85
N GLN A 69 -13.88 -28.91 4.86
CA GLN A 69 -14.81 -29.54 3.91
C GLN A 69 -16.24 -28.98 3.92
N HIS A 70 -16.66 -28.35 5.02
CA HIS A 70 -18.00 -27.78 5.18
C HIS A 70 -18.03 -26.25 5.34
N LEU A 71 -16.88 -25.58 5.22
CA LEU A 71 -16.82 -24.14 5.38
C LEU A 71 -17.33 -23.43 4.13
N SER A 72 -18.01 -22.29 4.34
CA SER A 72 -18.26 -21.37 3.23
C SER A 72 -16.93 -20.79 2.73
N TYR A 73 -16.95 -20.22 1.53
CA TYR A 73 -15.78 -19.56 0.97
C TYR A 73 -15.26 -18.43 1.87
N ASP A 74 -16.15 -17.67 2.51
CA ASP A 74 -15.79 -16.55 3.38
C ASP A 74 -15.21 -17.05 4.70
N GLU A 75 -15.79 -18.09 5.30
CA GLU A 75 -15.21 -18.75 6.48
C GLU A 75 -13.81 -19.31 6.18
N TRP A 76 -13.63 -19.94 5.01
CA TRP A 76 -12.35 -20.47 4.61
C TRP A 76 -11.30 -19.37 4.46
N ASN A 77 -11.63 -18.26 3.77
CA ASN A 77 -10.72 -17.14 3.61
C ASN A 77 -10.33 -16.53 4.96
N LYS A 78 -11.30 -16.40 5.87
CA LYS A 78 -11.05 -15.87 7.21
C LYS A 78 -10.07 -16.75 7.99
N GLN A 79 -10.31 -18.07 8.02
CA GLN A 79 -9.40 -19.00 8.71
C GLN A 79 -8.02 -19.03 8.07
N PHE A 80 -7.94 -18.99 6.74
CA PHE A 80 -6.66 -18.91 6.03
C PHE A 80 -5.89 -17.65 6.42
N ILE A 81 -6.55 -16.47 6.45
CA ILE A 81 -5.88 -15.21 6.80
C ILE A 81 -5.37 -15.23 8.23
N GLU A 82 -6.18 -15.69 9.18
CA GLU A 82 -5.77 -15.81 10.59
C GLU A 82 -4.55 -16.74 10.73
N TRP A 83 -4.61 -17.92 10.11
CA TRP A 83 -3.48 -18.86 10.11
C TRP A 83 -2.23 -18.29 9.42
N PHE A 84 -2.41 -17.62 8.28
CA PHE A 84 -1.30 -17.08 7.49
C PHE A 84 -0.58 -15.97 8.24
N GLN A 85 -1.31 -15.10 8.96
CA GLN A 85 -0.72 -14.09 9.83
C GLN A 85 0.14 -14.71 10.93
N ASP A 86 -0.36 -15.75 11.59
CA ASP A 86 0.38 -16.47 12.63
C ASP A 86 1.64 -17.16 12.07
N LYS A 87 1.51 -17.77 10.88
CA LYS A 87 2.63 -18.43 10.18
C LYS A 87 3.74 -17.42 9.83
N VAL A 88 3.37 -16.27 9.26
CA VAL A 88 4.32 -15.19 8.93
C VAL A 88 4.98 -14.65 10.20
N ALA A 89 4.22 -14.44 11.28
CA ALA A 89 4.77 -13.98 12.55
C ALA A 89 5.76 -14.99 13.18
N GLN A 90 5.53 -16.30 12.99
CA GLN A 90 6.47 -17.34 13.42
C GLN A 90 7.75 -17.32 12.58
N LEU A 91 7.63 -17.23 11.26
CA LEU A 91 8.78 -17.16 10.35
C LEU A 91 9.69 -15.97 10.65
N HIS A 92 9.12 -14.80 10.95
CA HIS A 92 9.91 -13.63 11.35
C HIS A 92 10.70 -13.87 12.64
N LYS A 93 10.10 -14.51 13.64
CA LYS A 93 10.81 -14.85 14.89
C LYS A 93 11.94 -15.84 14.67
N GLU A 94 11.73 -16.84 13.82
CA GLU A 94 12.76 -17.81 13.47
C GLU A 94 13.91 -17.17 12.70
N ASP A 95 13.61 -16.26 11.77
CA ASP A 95 14.62 -15.53 10.99
C ASP A 95 15.43 -14.59 11.89
N ASP A 96 14.77 -13.83 12.77
CA ASP A 96 15.44 -12.99 13.77
C ASP A 96 16.34 -13.83 14.71
N SER A 97 15.89 -15.01 15.12
CA SER A 97 16.67 -15.94 15.94
C SER A 97 17.90 -16.47 15.19
N ARG A 98 17.74 -16.82 13.91
CA ARG A 98 18.85 -17.27 13.06
C ARG A 98 19.87 -16.16 12.80
N ILE A 99 19.40 -14.94 12.58
CA ILE A 99 20.27 -13.76 12.46
C ILE A 99 21.07 -13.57 13.75
N MET A 100 20.44 -13.70 14.91
CA MET A 100 21.13 -13.62 16.20
C MET A 100 22.15 -14.76 16.41
N GLU A 101 21.86 -15.99 16.02
CA GLU A 101 22.81 -17.12 16.12
C GLU A 101 24.03 -16.95 15.21
N ASN A 102 23.88 -16.38 14.02
CA ASN A 102 25.01 -16.13 13.10
C ASN A 102 25.92 -14.97 13.55
N LEU A 103 25.51 -14.19 14.55
CA LEU A 103 26.28 -13.06 15.08
C LEU A 103 27.09 -13.42 16.35
N LEU A 104 26.98 -14.66 16.85
CA LEU A 104 27.72 -15.20 18.00
C LEU A 104 28.89 -16.09 17.56
#